data_AF-K1ZLH1-F1
#
_entry.id   AF-K1ZLH1-F1
#
_cell.length_a   1.000
_cell.length_b   1.000
_cell.length_c   1.000
_cell.angle_alpha   90.00
_cell.angle_beta   90.00
_cell.angle_gamma   90.00
#
_symmetry.space_group_name_H-M   'P 1'
#
loop_
_entity.id
_entity.type
_entity.pdbx_description
1 polymer ?
#
loop_
_entity_poly.entity_id
_entity_poly.type
_entity_poly.pdbx_seq_one_letter_code
_entity_poly.pdbx_strand_id
1 'polypeptide(L)'
;MQPAGYIVMQHGILDTRPVKAYKRWMDRIPGVYREAVMDEKAETAPPLAKDPYCLSLLKHYRSLMPMAMEARKPIFFLKSADGAIGAHIEAVKSCYEDFQRLAEKIASSAGIAFD
;
A
#
# COMPACT_ATOMS: atom_id res chain seq x y z
N MET A 1 -8.32 21.85 3.98
CA MET A 1 -8.33 20.45 3.49
C MET A 1 -7.69 19.59 4.57
N GLN A 2 -8.29 18.47 4.98
CA GLN A 2 -7.65 17.53 5.91
C GLN A 2 -7.13 16.32 5.12
N PRO A 3 -5.87 15.91 5.30
CA PRO A 3 -5.34 14.73 4.63
C PRO A 3 -5.94 13.45 5.22
N ALA A 4 -6.35 12.53 4.37
CA ALA A 4 -6.98 11.27 4.78
C ALA A 4 -6.02 10.27 5.46
N GLY A 5 -4.71 10.46 5.27
CA GLY A 5 -3.66 9.56 5.73
C GLY A 5 -2.53 9.46 4.72
N TYR A 6 -1.75 8.39 4.83
CA TYR A 6 -0.63 8.10 3.93
C TYR A 6 -0.61 6.64 3.50
N ILE A 7 0.10 6.37 2.40
CA ILE A 7 0.33 5.04 1.86
C ILE A 7 1.84 4.81 1.82
N VAL A 8 2.27 3.62 2.24
CA VAL A 8 3.68 3.21 2.11
C VAL A 8 3.79 2.21 0.97
N MET A 9 4.59 2.54 -0.04
CA MET A 9 4.94 1.60 -1.11
C MET A 9 6.23 0.86 -0.76
N GLN A 10 6.15 -0.46 -0.64
CA GLN A 10 7.31 -1.30 -0.42
C GLN A 10 8.25 -1.23 -1.63
N HIS A 11 9.52 -0.96 -1.39
CA HIS A 11 10.56 -1.19 -2.38
C HIS A 11 10.77 -2.71 -2.56
N GLY A 12 11.04 -3.17 -3.78
CA GLY A 12 11.17 -4.60 -4.08
C GLY A 12 12.21 -5.27 -3.19
N ILE A 13 11.78 -6.17 -2.31
CA ILE A 13 12.67 -6.96 -1.45
C ILE A 13 12.78 -8.37 -2.05
N LEU A 14 14.02 -8.86 -2.19
CA LEU A 14 14.30 -10.24 -2.60
C LEU A 14 13.84 -11.25 -1.54
N ASP A 15 13.68 -10.81 -0.30
CA ASP A 15 13.47 -11.69 0.85
C ASP A 15 12.43 -11.10 1.82
N THR A 16 11.76 -11.98 2.57
CA THR A 16 10.55 -11.73 3.37
C THR A 16 10.66 -10.65 4.47
N ARG A 17 11.83 -10.06 4.68
CA ARG A 17 12.06 -9.02 5.71
C ARG A 17 12.62 -7.75 5.06
N PRO A 18 12.05 -6.57 5.37
CA PRO A 18 12.66 -5.32 4.94
C PRO A 18 14.10 -5.22 5.45
N VAL A 19 15.01 -4.81 4.57
CA VAL A 19 16.39 -4.48 4.96
C VAL A 19 16.30 -3.53 6.17
N LYS A 20 17.11 -3.76 7.21
CA LYS A 20 17.01 -3.03 8.51
C LYS A 20 16.89 -1.51 8.35
N ALA A 21 17.53 -0.94 7.32
CA ALA A 21 17.41 0.48 6.97
C ALA A 21 15.99 0.90 6.56
N TYR A 22 15.31 0.11 5.72
CA TYR A 22 13.94 0.42 5.30
C TYR A 22 12.96 0.32 6.46
N LYS A 23 13.09 -0.71 7.31
CA LYS A 23 12.29 -0.83 8.54
C LYS A 23 12.47 0.40 9.47
N ARG A 24 13.70 0.89 9.65
CA ARG A 24 13.96 2.10 10.45
C ARG A 24 13.24 3.33 9.90
N TRP A 25 13.16 3.47 8.58
CA TRP A 25 12.41 4.57 7.97
C TRP A 25 10.90 4.39 8.15
N MET A 26 10.37 3.19 7.89
CA MET A 26 8.96 2.87 8.09
C MET A 26 8.49 3.14 9.53
N ASP A 27 9.29 2.74 10.52
CA ASP A 27 8.98 2.90 11.95
C ASP A 27 8.91 4.39 12.36
N ARG A 28 9.49 5.31 11.58
CA ARG A 28 9.44 6.77 11.83
C ARG A 28 8.26 7.48 11.17
N ILE A 29 7.67 6.90 10.11
CA ILE A 29 6.61 7.56 9.32
C ILE A 29 5.43 7.99 10.21
N PRO A 30 4.87 7.13 11.11
CA PRO A 30 3.74 7.52 11.95
C PRO A 30 3.99 8.80 12.76
N GLY A 31 5.18 8.92 13.38
CA GLY A 31 5.53 10.08 14.18
C GLY A 31 5.74 11.33 13.33
N VAL A 32 6.50 11.22 12.24
CA VAL A 32 6.77 12.35 11.34
C VAL A 32 5.50 12.86 10.68
N TYR A 33 4.58 11.99 10.28
CA TYR A 33 3.30 12.41 9.70
C TYR A 33 2.47 13.24 10.69
N ARG A 34 2.37 12.77 11.94
CA ARG A 34 1.62 13.50 12.98
C ARG A 34 2.22 14.87 13.26
N GLU A 35 3.53 14.95 13.42
CA GLU A 35 4.23 16.20 13.71
C GLU A 35 4.19 17.16 12.50
N ALA A 36 4.64 16.71 11.33
CA ALA A 36 4.90 17.58 10.19
C ALA A 36 3.67 17.83 9.30
N VAL A 37 2.65 16.97 9.35
CA VAL A 37 1.44 17.08 8.49
C VAL A 37 0.20 17.43 9.30
N MET A 38 0.04 16.83 10.49
CA MET A 38 -1.16 17.02 11.32
C MET A 38 -0.98 18.07 12.42
N ASP A 39 0.23 18.57 12.66
CA ASP A 39 0.59 19.45 13.79
C ASP A 39 0.18 18.86 15.15
N GLU A 40 0.23 17.53 15.26
CA GLU A 40 -0.09 16.79 16.47
C GLU A 40 1.17 16.60 17.32
N LYS A 41 1.10 17.03 18.59
CA LYS A 41 2.12 16.70 19.60
C LYS A 41 1.87 15.31 20.18
N ALA A 42 2.25 14.28 19.44
CA ALA A 42 2.19 12.90 19.93
C ALA A 42 3.50 12.55 20.67
N GLU A 43 3.43 12.26 21.97
CA GLU A 43 4.61 11.78 22.73
C GLU A 43 5.12 10.44 22.20
N THR A 44 4.21 9.57 21.74
CA THR A 44 4.54 8.29 21.11
C THR A 44 3.59 8.00 19.95
N ALA A 45 4.14 7.59 18.82
CA ALA A 45 3.36 7.17 17.66
C ALA A 45 3.16 5.64 17.67
N PRO A 46 1.99 5.14 17.23
CA PRO A 46 1.77 3.70 17.13
C PRO A 46 2.68 3.08 16.06
N PRO A 47 2.97 1.76 16.14
CA PRO A 47 3.63 1.05 15.06
C PRO A 47 2.85 1.20 13.74
N LEU A 48 3.54 1.27 12.61
CA LEU A 48 2.94 1.43 11.27
C LEU A 48 1.73 0.51 11.01
N ALA A 49 1.84 -0.77 11.41
CA ALA A 49 0.78 -1.77 11.21
C ALA A 49 -0.51 -1.50 12.01
N LYS A 50 -0.45 -0.62 13.01
CA LYS A 50 -1.56 -0.22 13.88
C LYS A 50 -1.87 1.28 13.78
N ASP A 51 -1.21 2.01 12.89
CA ASP A 51 -1.42 3.45 12.76
C ASP A 51 -2.72 3.73 11.99
N PRO A 52 -3.72 4.42 12.57
CA PRO A 52 -4.95 4.75 11.88
C PRO A 52 -4.75 5.65 10.64
N TYR A 53 -3.65 6.41 10.59
CA TYR A 53 -3.32 7.22 9.40
C TYR A 53 -2.64 6.41 8.29
N CYS A 54 -2.24 5.16 8.54
CA CYS A 54 -1.69 4.28 7.52
C CYS A 54 -2.83 3.60 6.74
N LEU A 55 -3.09 4.13 5.54
CA LEU A 55 -4.16 3.63 4.68
C LEU A 55 -3.79 2.28 4.08
N SER A 56 -2.56 2.10 3.60
CA SER A 56 -2.09 0.80 3.13
C SER A 56 -0.57 0.70 3.08
N LEU A 57 -0.09 -0.55 3.15
CA LEU A 57 1.27 -0.94 2.83
C LEU A 57 1.23 -1.71 1.51
N LEU A 58 1.40 -1.01 0.40
CA LEU A 58 1.33 -1.60 -0.93
C LEU A 58 2.62 -2.34 -1.27
N LYS A 59 2.48 -3.52 -1.85
CA LYS A 59 3.61 -4.33 -2.32
C LYS A 59 4.19 -3.68 -3.58
N HIS A 60 5.42 -4.04 -3.94
CA HIS A 60 6.00 -3.62 -5.22
C HIS A 60 5.34 -4.32 -6.44
N TYR A 61 4.54 -5.37 -6.21
CA TYR A 61 3.90 -6.23 -7.22
C TYR A 61 4.82 -6.86 -8.29
N ARG A 62 6.15 -6.70 -8.15
CA ARG A 62 7.22 -7.37 -8.91
C ARG A 62 6.92 -7.40 -10.42
N SER A 63 6.94 -8.58 -11.04
CA SER A 63 6.73 -8.76 -12.48
C SER A 63 5.31 -8.43 -12.95
N LEU A 64 4.32 -8.27 -12.06
CA LEU A 64 2.98 -7.84 -12.46
C LEU A 64 2.96 -6.38 -12.95
N MET A 65 3.79 -5.51 -12.37
CA MET A 65 3.87 -4.11 -12.80
C MET A 65 4.30 -3.97 -14.27
N PRO A 66 5.43 -4.57 -14.73
CA PRO A 66 5.79 -4.51 -16.15
C PRO A 66 4.77 -5.20 -17.06
N MET A 67 4.17 -6.33 -16.65
CA MET A 67 3.09 -6.97 -17.43
C MET A 67 1.88 -6.04 -17.61
N ALA A 68 1.46 -5.35 -16.54
CA ALA A 68 0.37 -4.38 -16.57
C ALA A 68 0.68 -3.18 -17.49
N MET A 69 1.93 -2.72 -17.48
CA MET A 69 2.40 -1.64 -18.36
C MET A 69 2.37 -2.07 -19.84
N GLU A 70 2.83 -3.28 -20.15
CA GLU A 70 2.84 -3.83 -21.52
C GLU A 70 1.41 -4.05 -22.04
N ALA A 71 0.54 -4.63 -21.23
CA ALA A 71 -0.87 -4.84 -21.55
C ALA A 71 -1.74 -3.56 -21.43
N ARG A 72 -1.16 -2.45 -20.97
CA ARG A 72 -1.81 -1.14 -20.78
C ARG A 72 -3.10 -1.20 -19.96
N LYS A 73 -3.05 -1.89 -18.83
CA LYS A 73 -4.19 -2.02 -17.92
C LYS A 73 -3.76 -2.17 -16.46
N PRO A 74 -4.65 -1.91 -15.49
CA PRO A 74 -4.36 -2.14 -14.08
C PRO A 74 -3.89 -3.58 -13.80
N ILE A 75 -2.99 -3.74 -12.82
CA ILE A 75 -2.45 -5.06 -12.41
C ILE A 75 -3.59 -6.04 -12.10
N PHE A 76 -4.61 -5.59 -11.37
CA PHE A 76 -5.74 -6.42 -10.97
C PHE A 76 -6.70 -6.79 -12.13
N PHE A 77 -6.45 -6.31 -13.35
CA PHE A 77 -7.15 -6.72 -14.59
C PHE A 77 -6.31 -7.59 -15.51
N LEU A 78 -5.09 -7.95 -15.12
CA LEU A 78 -4.28 -8.94 -15.84
C LEU A 78 -5.00 -10.30 -15.87
N LYS A 79 -4.95 -10.95 -17.03
CA LYS A 79 -5.51 -12.27 -17.31
C LYS A 79 -4.37 -13.18 -17.80
N SER A 80 -4.65 -14.48 -17.92
CA SER A 80 -3.70 -15.43 -18.51
C SER A 80 -3.26 -15.03 -19.91
N ALA A 81 -4.13 -14.37 -20.68
CA ALA A 81 -3.84 -13.86 -22.02
C ALA A 81 -2.74 -12.78 -22.05
N ASP A 82 -2.45 -12.14 -20.90
CA ASP A 82 -1.42 -11.12 -20.76
C ASP A 82 -0.14 -11.65 -20.11
N GLY A 83 0.00 -12.99 -20.04
CA GLY A 83 1.16 -13.65 -19.42
C GLY A 83 1.08 -13.84 -17.91
N ALA A 84 0.02 -13.37 -17.25
CA ALA A 84 -0.22 -13.65 -15.84
C ALA A 84 -0.72 -15.09 -15.64
N ILE A 85 0.22 -16.05 -15.63
CA ILE A 85 -0.05 -17.49 -15.48
C ILE A 85 0.54 -18.05 -14.18
N GLY A 86 0.00 -19.18 -13.71
CA GLY A 86 0.46 -19.85 -12.49
C GLY A 86 0.36 -18.94 -11.26
N ALA A 87 1.48 -18.79 -10.53
CA ALA A 87 1.54 -17.96 -9.32
C ALA A 87 1.19 -16.47 -9.55
N HIS A 88 1.27 -15.97 -10.80
CA HIS A 88 0.86 -14.61 -11.12
C HIS A 88 -0.64 -14.40 -10.99
N ILE A 89 -1.48 -15.41 -11.24
CA ILE A 89 -2.94 -15.28 -11.12
C ILE A 89 -3.33 -15.00 -9.66
N GLU A 90 -2.74 -15.73 -8.72
CA GLU A 90 -2.99 -15.52 -7.29
C GLU A 90 -2.44 -14.17 -6.82
N ALA A 91 -1.30 -13.73 -7.35
CA ALA A 91 -0.75 -12.40 -7.06
C ALA A 91 -1.63 -11.27 -7.63
N VAL A 92 -2.28 -11.47 -8.78
CA VAL A 92 -3.26 -10.54 -9.37
C VAL A 92 -4.50 -10.43 -8.49
N LYS A 93 -5.04 -11.55 -8.00
CA LYS A 93 -6.16 -11.55 -7.04
C LYS A 93 -5.79 -10.86 -5.72
N SER A 94 -4.61 -11.18 -5.18
CA SER A 94 -4.12 -10.50 -3.97
C SER A 94 -3.95 -9.00 -4.18
N CYS A 95 -3.50 -8.57 -5.36
CA CYS A 95 -3.42 -7.15 -5.71
C CYS A 95 -4.81 -6.50 -5.73
N TYR A 96 -5.82 -7.16 -6.31
CA TYR A 96 -7.19 -6.68 -6.27
C TYR A 96 -7.66 -6.43 -4.83
N GLU A 97 -7.48 -7.41 -3.94
CA GLU A 97 -7.86 -7.27 -2.53
C GLU A 97 -7.11 -6.14 -1.81
N ASP A 98 -5.80 -5.98 -2.06
CA ASP A 98 -5.00 -4.91 -1.47
C ASP A 98 -5.55 -3.53 -1.86
N PHE A 99 -5.91 -3.35 -3.14
CA PHE A 99 -6.47 -2.09 -3.65
C PHE A 99 -7.93 -1.87 -3.25
N GLN A 100 -8.73 -2.93 -3.14
CA GLN A 100 -10.10 -2.84 -2.62
C GLN A 100 -10.08 -2.36 -1.16
N ARG A 101 -9.28 -2.98 -0.29
CA ARG A 101 -9.12 -2.55 1.12
C ARG A 101 -8.61 -1.11 1.23
N LEU A 102 -7.72 -0.69 0.32
CA LEU A 102 -7.25 0.68 0.27
C LEU A 102 -8.37 1.64 -0.12
N ALA A 103 -9.17 1.31 -1.14
CA ALA A 103 -10.29 2.11 -1.60
C ALA A 103 -11.35 2.25 -0.49
N GLU A 104 -11.71 1.16 0.18
CA GLU A 104 -12.59 1.14 1.35
C GLU A 104 -12.11 2.10 2.45
N LYS A 105 -10.82 2.04 2.80
CA LYS A 105 -10.24 2.93 3.80
C LYS A 105 -10.24 4.39 3.38
N ILE A 106 -9.90 4.69 2.13
CA ILE A 106 -9.94 6.06 1.60
C ILE A 106 -11.37 6.60 1.67
N ALA A 107 -12.34 5.81 1.21
CA ALA A 107 -13.75 6.20 1.20
C ALA A 107 -14.27 6.45 2.62
N SER A 108 -13.98 5.54 3.56
CA SER A 108 -14.31 5.70 4.98
C SER A 108 -13.70 6.97 5.59
N SER A 109 -12.40 7.22 5.36
CA SER A 109 -11.74 8.46 5.83
C SER A 109 -12.29 9.73 5.18
N ALA A 110 -12.87 9.63 3.98
CA ALA A 110 -13.49 10.74 3.27
C ALA A 110 -14.99 10.90 3.55
N GLY A 111 -15.60 10.00 4.33
CA GLY A 111 -17.06 9.99 4.57
C GLY A 111 -17.88 9.61 3.33
N ILE A 112 -17.31 8.81 2.43
CA ILE A 112 -17.93 8.35 1.18
C ILE A 112 -18.33 6.88 1.35
N ALA A 113 -19.55 6.52 0.95
CA ALA A 113 -20.00 5.13 0.91
C ALA A 113 -19.20 4.33 -0.14
N PHE A 114 -18.84 3.09 0.19
CA PHE A 114 -18.11 2.19 -0.68
C PHE A 114 -18.74 0.80 -0.62
N ASP A 115 -19.19 0.31 -1.77
CA ASP A 115 -19.87 -0.98 -1.97
C ASP A 115 -18.94 -2.00 -2.63
#